data_AF-A0A846G2P0-F1
#
_entry.id   AF-A0A846G2P0-F1
#
_cell.length_a   1.000
_cell.length_b   1.000
_cell.length_c   1.000
_cell.angle_alpha   90.00
_cell.angle_beta   90.00
_cell.angle_gamma   90.00
#
_symmetry.space_group_name_H-M   'P 1'
#
loop_
_entity.id
_entity.type
_entity.pdbx_description
1 polymer ?
#
loop_
_entity_poly.entity_id
_entity_poly.type
_entity_poly.pdbx_seq_one_letter_code
_entity_poly.pdbx_strand_id
1 'polypeptide(L)'
;MGEGFCSLLLVTWLEQLSNRLRFLHYLKLKNTPKTTDVVGVDLGVKMLATLSTGQVFPSIKPYRTAQDQLAKLQRQLSRKVKHSNNWYKAVIKLAIAAQTSS
;
A
#
# COMPACT_ATOMS: atom_id res chain seq x y z
N MET A 1 -0.36 44.76 -9.57
CA MET A 1 -0.73 43.55 -8.81
C MET A 1 -0.40 42.36 -9.71
N GLY A 2 0.86 41.98 -9.82
CA GLY A 2 1.54 41.11 -8.87
C GLY A 2 1.39 39.66 -9.37
N GLU A 3 2.13 39.23 -10.41
CA GLU A 3 3.44 38.55 -10.34
C GLU A 3 3.55 37.36 -9.35
N GLY A 4 2.45 36.92 -8.74
CA GLY A 4 2.43 35.81 -7.79
C GLY A 4 2.20 34.43 -8.41
N PHE A 5 1.70 34.34 -9.64
CA PHE A 5 1.28 33.06 -10.24
C PHE A 5 2.40 32.26 -10.92
N CYS A 6 3.52 32.90 -11.30
CA CYS A 6 4.62 32.22 -11.98
C CYS A 6 5.58 31.49 -11.02
N SER A 7 5.76 32.03 -9.81
CA SER A 7 6.71 31.49 -8.82
C SER A 7 6.25 30.13 -8.24
N LEU A 8 4.95 29.97 -7.95
CA LEU A 8 4.44 28.70 -7.40
C LEU A 8 4.54 27.52 -8.39
N LEU A 9 4.35 27.78 -9.69
CA LEU A 9 4.48 26.74 -10.72
C LEU A 9 5.93 26.29 -10.90
N LEU A 10 6.89 27.21 -10.75
CA LEU A 10 8.33 26.91 -10.82
C LEU A 10 8.82 26.12 -9.60
N VAL A 11 8.38 26.51 -8.39
CA VAL A 11 8.75 25.81 -7.14
C VAL A 11 8.20 24.39 -7.13
N THR A 12 6.93 24.21 -7.51
CA THR A 12 6.32 22.87 -7.59
C THR A 12 6.98 22.00 -8.67
N TRP A 13 7.38 22.56 -9.82
CA TRP A 13 8.15 21.83 -10.84
C TRP A 13 9.52 21.38 -10.36
N LEU A 14 10.24 22.25 -9.65
CA LEU A 14 11.56 21.95 -9.08
C LEU A 14 11.48 20.92 -7.95
N GLU A 15 10.45 21.00 -7.10
CA GLU A 15 10.17 19.97 -6.09
C GLU A 15 9.79 18.63 -6.71
N GLN A 16 8.98 18.62 -7.78
CA GLN A 16 8.59 17.40 -8.49
C GLN A 16 9.81 16.71 -9.13
N LEU A 17 10.70 17.48 -9.75
CA LEU A 17 11.96 16.98 -10.32
C LEU A 17 12.94 16.50 -9.23
N SER A 18 13.04 17.23 -8.12
CA SER A 18 13.86 16.87 -6.97
C SER A 18 13.41 15.54 -6.33
N ASN A 19 12.10 15.36 -6.15
CA ASN A 19 11.53 14.11 -5.65
C ASN A 19 11.76 12.93 -6.61
N ARG A 20 11.70 13.18 -7.93
CA ARG A 20 12.01 12.17 -8.96
C ARG A 20 13.50 11.76 -8.96
N LEU A 21 14.40 12.73 -8.80
CA LEU A 21 15.84 12.47 -8.72
C LEU A 21 16.23 11.75 -7.41
N ARG A 22 15.57 12.08 -6.29
CA ARG A 22 15.78 11.43 -4.99
C ARG A 22 15.33 9.96 -5.00
N PHE A 23 14.26 9.64 -5.71
CA PHE A 23 13.80 8.25 -5.91
C PHE A 23 14.82 7.39 -6.67
N LEU A 24 15.46 7.95 -7.70
CA LEU A 24 16.50 7.25 -8.46
C LEU A 24 17.75 6.94 -7.63
N HIS A 25 18.10 7.81 -6.67
CA HIS A 25 19.20 7.54 -5.74
C HIS A 25 18.90 6.37 -4.79
N TYR A 26 17.64 6.23 -4.35
CA TYR A 26 17.25 5.19 -3.40
C TYR A 26 17.27 3.77 -3.99
N LEU A 27 17.22 3.63 -5.33
CA LEU A 27 17.22 2.34 -6.03
C LEU A 27 18.63 1.81 -6.35
N LYS A 28 19.68 2.30 -5.69
CA LYS A 28 21.04 1.83 -5.93
C LYS A 28 21.20 0.39 -5.41
N LEU A 29 20.96 -0.59 -6.28
CA LEU A 29 21.08 -2.01 -6.00
C LEU A 29 22.52 -2.33 -5.55
N LYS A 30 22.68 -2.84 -4.32
CA LYS A 30 23.94 -3.43 -3.87
C LYS A 30 24.03 -4.85 -4.42
N ASN A 31 24.98 -5.12 -5.30
CA ASN A 31 25.31 -6.48 -5.69
C ASN A 31 25.98 -7.20 -4.50
N THR A 32 25.29 -8.20 -3.96
CA THR A 32 25.89 -9.17 -3.05
C THR A 32 26.54 -10.30 -3.87
N PRO A 33 27.69 -10.84 -3.43
CA PRO A 33 28.30 -11.98 -4.11
C PRO A 33 27.33 -13.17 -4.04
N LYS A 34 27.02 -13.77 -5.19
CA LYS A 34 26.13 -14.94 -5.28
C LYS A 34 26.87 -16.17 -4.76
N THR A 35 26.30 -16.87 -3.78
CA THR A 35 26.88 -18.10 -3.21
C THR A 35 26.46 -19.35 -4.00
N THR A 36 25.40 -19.29 -4.81
CA THR A 36 24.86 -20.41 -5.61
C THR A 36 24.48 -19.93 -7.01
N ASP A 37 24.63 -20.82 -8.00
CA ASP A 37 24.48 -20.50 -9.42
C ASP A 37 22.99 -20.45 -9.86
N VAL A 38 22.17 -21.37 -9.33
CA VAL A 38 20.72 -21.45 -9.56
C VAL A 38 20.00 -21.79 -8.26
N VAL A 39 18.98 -21.01 -7.90
CA VAL A 39 18.07 -21.28 -6.76
C VAL A 39 16.65 -21.33 -7.29
N GLY A 40 15.94 -22.43 -7.01
CA GLY A 40 14.51 -22.53 -7.28
C GLY A 40 13.74 -21.72 -6.23
N VAL A 41 12.83 -20.86 -6.67
CA VAL A 41 11.95 -20.07 -5.80
C VAL A 41 10.51 -20.47 -6.09
N ASP A 42 9.84 -21.07 -5.10
CA ASP A 42 8.42 -21.34 -5.15
C ASP A 42 7.64 -20.23 -4.45
N LEU A 43 6.76 -19.53 -5.18
CA LEU A 43 5.97 -18.41 -4.65
C LEU A 43 4.53 -18.89 -4.36
N GLY A 44 4.12 -18.84 -3.10
CA GLY A 44 2.84 -19.38 -2.65
C GLY A 44 1.92 -18.37 -1.96
N VAL A 45 0.62 -18.67 -1.95
CA VAL A 45 -0.39 -17.91 -1.18
C VAL A 45 -0.25 -18.18 0.33
N LYS A 46 0.23 -19.38 0.69
CA LYS A 46 0.46 -19.79 2.08
C LYS A 46 1.82 -19.28 2.58
N MET A 47 2.87 -19.42 1.78
CA MET A 47 4.24 -19.01 2.06
C MET A 47 4.74 -18.11 0.93
N LEU A 48 5.28 -16.93 1.25
CA LEU A 48 5.67 -15.92 0.27
C LEU A 48 6.67 -16.48 -0.74
N ALA A 49 7.72 -17.14 -0.22
CA ALA A 49 8.73 -17.80 -1.02
C ALA A 49 9.33 -18.98 -0.25
N THR A 50 9.47 -20.11 -0.92
CA THR A 50 10.29 -21.25 -0.44
C THR A 50 11.45 -21.44 -1.39
N LEU A 51 12.67 -21.37 -0.87
CA LEU A 51 13.89 -21.55 -1.65
C LEU A 51 14.28 -23.04 -1.62
N SER A 52 14.89 -23.52 -2.70
CA SER A 52 15.46 -24.87 -2.77
C SER A 52 16.56 -25.14 -1.73
N THR A 53 17.08 -24.08 -1.10
CA THR A 53 18.00 -24.15 0.06
C THR A 53 17.30 -24.49 1.38
N GLY A 54 15.96 -24.65 1.37
CA GLY A 54 15.14 -24.91 2.56
C GLY A 54 14.72 -23.65 3.32
N GLN A 55 15.12 -22.46 2.88
CA GLN A 55 14.72 -21.21 3.51
C GLN A 55 13.28 -20.86 3.14
N VAL A 56 12.47 -20.52 4.15
CA VAL A 56 11.05 -20.23 3.97
C VAL A 56 10.73 -18.81 4.43
N PHE A 57 10.14 -18.03 3.54
CA PHE A 57 9.66 -16.69 3.82
C PHE A 57 8.16 -16.71 4.11
N PRO A 58 7.71 -16.24 5.29
CA PRO A 58 6.30 -16.22 5.62
C PRO A 58 5.54 -15.22 4.74
N SER A 59 4.33 -15.58 4.34
CA SER A 59 3.42 -14.66 3.68
C SER A 59 2.82 -13.70 4.70
N ILE A 60 3.11 -12.41 4.56
CA ILE A 60 2.33 -11.36 5.20
C ILE A 60 0.99 -11.37 4.44
N LYS A 61 -0.13 -11.57 5.15
CA LYS A 61 -1.48 -11.64 4.55
C LYS A 61 -2.26 -10.33 4.76
N PRO A 62 -1.76 -9.15 4.32
CA PRO A 62 -2.43 -7.87 4.59
C PRO A 62 -3.81 -7.84 3.93
N TYR A 63 -3.95 -8.47 2.76
CA TYR A 63 -5.21 -8.58 2.04
C TYR A 63 -6.30 -9.27 2.88
N ARG A 64 -5.98 -10.40 3.52
CA ARG A 64 -6.96 -11.15 4.32
C ARG A 64 -7.42 -10.35 5.53
N THR A 65 -6.48 -9.70 6.22
CA THR A 65 -6.78 -8.84 7.37
C THR A 65 -7.67 -7.65 6.98
N ALA A 66 -7.37 -7.00 5.85
CA ALA A 66 -8.18 -5.90 5.33
C ALA A 66 -9.59 -6.38 4.95
N GLN A 67 -9.70 -7.54 4.31
CA GLN A 67 -10.98 -8.15 3.95
C GLN A 67 -11.84 -8.47 5.19
N ASP A 68 -11.23 -9.02 6.25
CA ASP A 68 -11.94 -9.32 7.50
C ASP A 68 -12.42 -8.04 8.22
N GLN A 69 -11.61 -6.98 8.20
CA GLN A 69 -11.99 -5.67 8.75
C GLN A 69 -13.15 -5.06 7.96
N LEU A 70 -13.11 -5.13 6.63
CA LEU A 70 -14.18 -4.65 5.76
C LEU A 70 -15.49 -5.41 6.03
N ALA A 71 -15.44 -6.73 6.12
CA ALA A 71 -16.60 -7.56 6.43
C ALA A 71 -17.21 -7.23 7.80
N LYS A 72 -16.38 -6.93 8.81
CA LYS A 72 -16.85 -6.47 10.13
C LYS A 72 -17.59 -5.13 10.03
N LEU A 73 -17.04 -4.16 9.29
CA LEU A 73 -17.68 -2.85 9.09
C LEU A 73 -19.00 -2.97 8.34
N GLN A 74 -19.07 -3.81 7.30
CA GLN A 74 -20.31 -4.09 6.56
C GLN A 74 -21.40 -4.69 7.46
N ARG A 75 -21.04 -5.67 8.32
CA ARG A 75 -21.96 -6.27 9.30
C ARG A 75 -22.43 -5.27 10.35
N GLN A 76 -21.57 -4.36 10.78
CA GLN A 76 -21.97 -3.30 11.70
C GLN A 76 -22.95 -2.34 11.05
N LEU A 77 -22.70 -1.95 9.79
CA LEU A 77 -23.58 -1.07 9.02
C LEU A 77 -24.97 -1.69 8.81
N SER A 78 -25.05 -2.99 8.47
CA SER A 78 -26.33 -3.66 8.21
C SER A 78 -27.26 -3.70 9.43
N ARG A 79 -26.70 -3.67 10.64
CA ARG A 79 -27.46 -3.65 11.91
C ARG A 79 -27.93 -2.24 12.31
N LYS A 80 -27.47 -1.18 11.64
CA LYS A 80 -27.87 0.20 11.98
C LYS A 80 -29.17 0.57 11.26
N VAL A 81 -30.00 1.36 11.95
CA VAL A 81 -31.22 1.95 11.37
C VAL A 81 -30.83 2.89 10.25
N LYS A 82 -31.29 2.61 9.02
CA LYS A 82 -31.03 3.43 7.83
C LYS A 82 -31.45 4.88 8.09
N HIS A 83 -30.71 5.83 7.53
CA HIS A 83 -30.89 7.27 7.71
C HIS A 83 -30.69 7.83 9.13
N SER A 84 -30.39 7.01 10.13
CA SER A 84 -29.95 7.54 11.42
C SER A 84 -28.57 8.20 11.30
N ASN A 85 -28.28 9.16 12.19
CA ASN A 85 -26.97 9.81 12.22
C ASN A 85 -25.81 8.79 12.44
N ASN A 86 -26.09 7.71 13.18
CA ASN A 86 -25.14 6.62 13.40
C ASN A 86 -24.93 5.73 12.16
N TRP A 87 -25.94 5.61 11.29
CA TRP A 87 -25.82 4.90 10.01
C TRP A 87 -24.91 5.66 9.06
N TYR A 88 -25.09 6.99 8.91
CA TYR A 88 -24.21 7.81 8.08
C TYR A 88 -22.74 7.74 8.54
N LYS A 89 -22.49 7.81 9.85
CA LYS A 89 -21.13 7.62 10.42
C LYS A 89 -20.53 6.26 10.06
N ALA A 90 -21.33 5.19 10.05
CA ALA A 90 -20.87 3.85 9.70
C ALA A 90 -20.58 3.71 8.19
N VAL A 91 -21.39 4.33 7.32
CA VAL A 91 -21.14 4.37 5.87
C VAL A 91 -19.82 5.07 5.56
N ILE A 92 -19.56 6.23 6.18
CA ILE A 92 -18.31 6.97 5.98
C ILE A 92 -17.10 6.13 6.40
N LYS A 93 -17.17 5.46 7.56
CA LYS A 93 -16.10 4.56 8.01
C LYS A 93 -15.85 3.40 7.04
N LEU A 94 -16.92 2.81 6.49
CA LEU A 94 -16.81 1.75 5.49
C LEU A 94 -16.15 2.27 4.20
N ALA A 95 -16.55 3.45 3.73
CA ALA A 95 -15.98 4.06 2.54
C ALA A 95 -14.48 4.38 2.71
N ILE A 96 -14.08 4.92 3.86
CA ILE A 96 -12.66 5.19 4.17
C ILE A 96 -11.87 3.88 4.17
N ALA A 97 -12.35 2.85 4.86
CA ALA A 97 -11.66 1.56 4.94
C ALA A 97 -11.53 0.85 3.58
N ALA A 98 -12.54 0.99 2.70
CA ALA A 98 -12.48 0.47 1.35
C ALA A 98 -11.46 1.20 0.47
N GLN A 99 -11.36 2.53 0.61
CA GLN A 99 -10.42 3.35 -0.16
C GLN A 99 -8.95 3.13 0.25
N THR A 100 -8.66 2.91 1.54
CA THR A 100 -7.29 2.66 2.03
C THR A 100 -6.71 1.28 1.65
N SER A 101 -7.51 0.41 1.03
CA SER A 101 -7.10 -0.93 0.61
C SER A 101 -6.77 -1.02 -0.89
N SER A 102 -6.85 0.11 -1.61
CA SER A 102 -6.47 0.28 -3.03
C SER A 102 -5.09 0.91 -3.15
#